data_AF-A0AAE7THB6-F1
#
_entry.id   AF-A0AAE7THB6-F1
#
_cell.length_a   1.000
_cell.length_b   1.000
_cell.length_c   1.000
_cell.angle_alpha   90.00
_cell.angle_beta   90.00
_cell.angle_gamma   90.00
#
_symmetry.space_group_name_H-M   'P 1'
#
loop_
_entity.id
_entity.type
_entity.pdbx_description
1 polymer ?
#
loop_
_entity_poly.entity_id
_entity_poly.type
_entity_poly.pdbx_seq_one_letter_code
_entity_poly.pdbx_strand_id
1 'polypeptide(L)' 'MPTSFLLHVSPEDAALVIDLQPQMFMGVESHDRLKLGSNLQTIAMAAKLSKFPTLLTTVTANASAGPFVPEVVKGCLLQ' A
#
# COMPACT_ATOMS: atom_id res chain seq x y z
N MET A 1 11.05 -25.06 -6.52
CA MET A 1 11.03 -23.76 -7.23
C MET A 1 10.18 -23.94 -8.47
N PRO A 2 9.27 -23.02 -8.81
CA PRO A 2 8.43 -23.17 -10.00
C PRO A 2 9.31 -23.14 -11.26
N THR A 3 9.03 -24.06 -12.17
CA THR A 3 9.88 -24.45 -13.32
C THR A 3 9.51 -23.74 -14.63
N SER A 4 8.64 -22.72 -14.61
CA SER A 4 8.22 -21.96 -15.78
C SER A 4 8.67 -20.49 -15.71
N PHE A 5 9.19 -19.94 -16.81
CA PHE A 5 9.70 -18.57 -16.94
C PHE A 5 8.66 -17.43 -16.80
N LEU A 6 7.39 -17.76 -16.53
CA LEU A 6 6.33 -16.81 -16.24
C LEU A 6 5.89 -16.99 -14.79
N LEU A 7 6.37 -16.12 -13.91
CA LEU A 7 5.93 -16.05 -12.53
C LEU A 7 4.51 -15.48 -12.48
N HIS A 8 3.54 -16.31 -12.08
CA HIS A 8 2.20 -15.86 -11.73
C HIS A 8 2.20 -15.46 -10.25
N VAL A 9 1.61 -14.31 -9.92
CA VAL A 9 1.46 -13.84 -8.53
C VAL A 9 -0.02 -13.88 -8.17
N SER A 10 -0.36 -14.68 -7.16
CA SER A 10 -1.71 -14.76 -6.61
C SER A 10 -1.73 -14.37 -5.12
N PRO A 11 -2.91 -14.17 -4.53
CA PRO A 11 -3.06 -13.88 -3.11
C PRO A 11 -2.52 -14.96 -2.16
N GLU A 12 -2.33 -16.19 -2.64
CA GLU A 12 -1.74 -17.27 -1.82
C GLU A 12 -0.21 -17.28 -1.83
N ASP A 13 0.41 -16.55 -2.76
CA ASP A 13 1.86 -16.51 -2.95
C ASP A 13 2.50 -15.23 -2.42
N ALA A 14 1.72 -14.15 -2.23
CA ALA A 14 2.27 -12.83 -1.92
C ALA A 14 1.37 -11.99 -1.01
N ALA A 15 2.00 -10.98 -0.39
CA ALA A 15 1.35 -9.97 0.43
C ALA A 15 1.79 -8.57 0.01
N LEU A 16 0.91 -7.59 0.19
CA LEU A 16 1.20 -6.16 -0.01
C LEU A 16 1.64 -5.53 1.31
N VAL A 17 2.78 -4.85 1.33
CA VAL A 17 3.28 -4.13 2.52
C VAL A 17 3.48 -2.66 2.17
N ILE A 18 2.93 -1.75 2.98
CA ILE A 18 2.94 -0.31 2.68
C ILE A 18 3.38 0.49 3.91
N ASP A 19 4.43 1.30 3.74
CA ASP A 19 4.94 2.27 4.72
C ASP A 19 4.90 3.69 4.17
N LEU A 20 3.70 4.18 3.81
CA LEU A 20 3.56 5.47 3.15
C LEU A 20 2.63 6.40 3.93
N GLN A 21 3.19 6.96 5.02
CA GLN A 21 2.51 7.92 5.89
C GLN A 21 2.42 9.33 5.27
N PRO A 22 1.46 10.18 5.68
CA PRO A 22 1.17 11.46 5.02
C PRO A 22 2.37 12.40 4.83
N GLN A 23 3.27 12.52 5.80
CA GLN A 23 4.44 13.40 5.64
C GLN A 23 5.50 12.84 4.68
N MET A 24 5.51 11.52 4.44
CA MET A 24 6.47 10.89 3.53
C MET A 24 6.23 11.30 2.08
N PHE A 25 4.99 11.69 1.71
CA PHE A 25 4.68 12.25 0.40
C PHE A 25 5.48 13.51 0.07
N MET A 26 5.86 14.30 1.08
CA MET A 26 6.51 15.58 0.87
C MET A 26 7.93 15.45 0.33
N GLY A 27 8.62 14.36 0.69
CA GLY A 27 10.00 14.07 0.25
C GLY A 27 10.09 13.31 -1.07
N VAL A 28 8.97 12.96 -1.73
CA VAL A 28 8.98 12.26 -3.02
C VAL A 28 9.02 13.29 -4.15
N GLU A 29 10.06 13.22 -4.98
CA GLU A 29 10.25 14.13 -6.13
C GLU A 29 10.00 13.45 -7.48
N SER A 30 9.90 12.11 -7.52
CA SER A 30 9.77 11.36 -8.77
C SER A 30 8.40 11.49 -9.43
N HIS A 31 7.36 11.85 -8.67
CA HIS A 31 5.98 11.95 -9.14
C HIS A 31 5.23 13.08 -8.45
N ASP A 32 4.19 13.58 -9.12
CA ASP A 32 3.25 14.51 -8.50
C ASP A 32 2.55 13.87 -7.28
N ARG A 33 2.37 14.66 -6.23
CA ARG A 33 1.87 14.18 -4.92
C ARG A 33 0.42 13.71 -4.99
N LEU A 34 -0.41 14.33 -5.83
CA LEU A 34 -1.81 13.91 -5.99
C LEU A 34 -1.84 12.55 -6.70
N LYS A 35 -1.00 12.36 -7.71
CA LYS A 35 -0.85 11.06 -8.39
C LYS A 35 -0.35 9.97 -7.43
N LEU A 36 0.62 10.30 -6.59
CA LEU A 36 1.17 9.35 -5.61
C LEU A 36 0.07 8.87 -4.63
N GLY A 37 -0.71 9.81 -4.09
CA GLY A 37 -1.83 9.50 -3.20
C GLY A 37 -2.92 8.69 -3.87
N SER A 38 -3.34 9.07 -5.10
CA SER A 38 -4.36 8.32 -5.84
C SER A 38 -3.91 6.91 -6.18
N ASN A 39 -2.66 6.74 -6.61
CA ASN A 39 -2.10 5.43 -6.95
C ASN A 39 -2.05 4.52 -5.72
N LEU A 40 -1.66 5.06 -4.57
CA LEU A 40 -1.65 4.31 -3.31
C LEU A 40 -3.06 3.80 -2.96
N GLN A 41 -4.08 4.66 -3.07
CA GLN A 41 -5.47 4.26 -2.81
C GLN A 41 -5.96 3.19 -3.80
N THR A 42 -5.63 3.33 -5.10
CA THR A 42 -6.00 2.33 -6.11
C THR A 42 -5.34 0.98 -5.85
N ILE A 43 -4.06 0.95 -5.47
CA ILE A 43 -3.34 -0.29 -5.14
C ILE A 43 -3.96 -0.96 -3.92
N ALA A 44 -4.25 -0.21 -2.86
CA ALA A 44 -4.89 -0.73 -1.66
C ALA A 44 -6.28 -1.31 -1.95
N MET A 45 -7.09 -0.62 -2.75
CA MET A 45 -8.40 -1.10 -3.18
C MET A 45 -8.31 -2.36 -4.03
N ALA A 46 -7.36 -2.41 -4.98
CA ALA A 46 -7.13 -3.59 -5.81
C ALA A 46 -6.70 -4.80 -4.96
N ALA A 47 -5.80 -4.61 -4.00
CA ALA A 47 -5.37 -5.65 -3.07
C ALA A 47 -6.56 -6.20 -2.27
N LYS A 48 -7.45 -5.34 -1.76
CA LYS A 48 -8.67 -5.77 -1.07
C LYS A 48 -9.62 -6.55 -1.97
N LEU A 49 -9.91 -6.05 -3.17
CA LEU A 49 -10.81 -6.73 -4.12
C LEU A 49 -10.28 -8.09 -4.55
N SER A 50 -8.97 -8.19 -4.75
CA SER A 50 -8.28 -9.42 -5.10
C SER A 50 -7.92 -10.29 -3.88
N LYS A 51 -8.26 -9.86 -2.66
CA LYS A 51 -8.00 -10.59 -1.39
C LYS A 51 -6.52 -10.83 -1.08
N PHE A 52 -5.63 -9.97 -1.57
CA PHE A 52 -4.23 -10.02 -1.16
C PHE A 52 -4.10 -9.66 0.33
N PRO A 53 -3.38 -10.46 1.13
CA PRO A 53 -3.00 -10.07 2.48
C PRO A 53 -2.27 -8.72 2.43
N THR A 54 -2.72 -7.75 3.21
CA THR A 54 -2.15 -6.40 3.20
C THR A 54 -1.73 -5.99 4.61
N LEU A 55 -0.47 -5.59 4.75
CA LEU A 55 0.13 -5.08 5.99
C LEU A 55 0.43 -3.59 5.82
N LEU A 56 -0.15 -2.77 6.70
CA LEU A 56 0.17 -1.34 6.80
C LEU A 56 1.14 -1.15 7.96
N THR A 57 2.28 -0.50 7.69
CA THR A 57 3.28 -0.18 8.70
C THR A 57 3.38 1.32 8.89
N THR A 58 3.89 1.72 10.06
CA THR A 58 4.15 3.12 10.37
C THR A 58 5.45 3.22 11.14
N VAL A 59 6.28 4.20 10.82
CA VAL A 59 7.53 4.47 11.54
C VAL A 59 7.28 5.42 12.71
N THR A 60 6.51 6.50 12.49
CA THR A 60 6.28 7.55 13.51
C THR A 60 4.84 8.06 13.56
N ALA A 61 3.87 7.13 13.65
CA ALA A 61 2.43 7.47 13.65
C ALA A 61 2.02 8.50 14.72
N ASN A 62 2.61 8.39 15.92
CA ASN A 62 2.30 9.25 17.05
C ASN A 62 3.23 10.48 17.15
N ALA A 63 4.00 10.77 16.11
CA ALA A 63 4.96 11.88 16.09
C ALA A 63 4.98 12.55 14.71
N SER A 64 6.14 12.65 14.07
CA SER A 64 6.36 13.51 12.91
C SER A 64 5.61 13.09 11.66
N ALA A 65 5.46 11.78 11.38
CA ALA A 65 4.83 11.34 10.13
C ALA A 65 3.29 11.34 10.14
N GLY A 66 2.68 11.40 11.32
CA GLY A 66 1.23 11.37 11.53
C GLY A 66 0.59 10.00 11.28
N PRO A 67 -0.70 9.82 11.60
CA PRO A 67 -1.41 8.57 11.37
C PRO A 67 -1.45 8.19 9.89
N PHE A 68 -1.60 6.90 9.59
CA PHE A 68 -1.70 6.44 8.20
C PHE A 68 -2.89 7.08 7.47
N VAL A 69 -2.79 7.20 6.14
CA VAL A 69 -3.82 7.79 5.28
C VAL A 69 -5.18 7.07 5.47
N PRO A 70 -6.22 7.76 5.99
CA PRO A 70 -7.49 7.13 6.37
C PRO A 70 -8.20 6.38 5.24
N GLU A 71 -8.14 6.92 4.02
CA GLU A 71 -8.73 6.34 2.82
C GLU A 71 -8.09 4.99 2.48
N VAL A 72 -6.77 4.89 2.67
CA VAL A 72 -6.00 3.65 2.43
C VAL A 72 -6.32 2.62 3.48
N VAL A 73 -6.41 3.03 4.76
CA VAL A 73 -6.80 2.12 5.85
C VAL A 73 -8.17 1.51 5.59
N LYS A 74 -9.17 2.32 5.21
CA LYS A 74 -10.51 1.82 4.80
C LYS A 74 -10.44 0.91 3.57
N GLY A 75 -9.52 1.20 2.66
CA GLY A 75 -9.23 0.42 1.46
C GLY A 75 -8.64 -0.96 1.75
N CYS A 76 -7.94 -1.15 2.88
CA CYS A 76 -7.30 -2.42 3.24
C CYS A 76 -8.11 -3.26 4.25
N LEU A 77 -8.94 -2.63 5.09
CA LEU A 77 -9.74 -3.35 6.09
C LEU A 77 -10.90 -4.11 5.41
N LEU A 78 -10.97 -5.41 5.63
CA LEU A 78 -12.16 -6.22 5.34
C LEU A 78 -13.18 -5.91 6.44
N GLN A 79 -14.26 -5.21 6.08
CA GLN A 79 -15.50 -5.17 6.85
C GLN A 79 -16.46 -6.18 6.25
#